data_AF-A0AA37M8Q6-F1
#
_entry.id   AF-A0AA37M8Q6-F1
#
_cell.length_a   1.000
_cell.length_b   1.000
_cell.length_c   1.000
_cell.angle_alpha   90.00
_cell.angle_beta   90.00
_cell.angle_gamma   90.00
#
_symmetry.space_group_name_H-M   'P 1'
#
loop_
_entity.id
_entity.type
_entity.pdbx_description
1 polymer ?
#
loop_
_entity_poly.entity_id
_entity_poly.type
_entity_poly.pdbx_seq_one_letter_code
_entity_poly.pdbx_strand_id
1 'polypeptide(L)'
;MVFEVLSPSDTPRRRASKLAAYAAVTSIQSVVLVRQDRRSVTVHRRNPEGGLSALTCTDAVDLPETGVTLSFETIYDDMPLA
;
A
#
# COMPACT_ATOMS: atom_id res chain seq x y z
N MET A 1 -2.11 8.45 -6.65
CA MET A 1 -1.86 7.13 -6.04
C MET A 1 -0.36 6.92 -5.91
N VAL A 2 0.10 6.22 -4.88
CA VAL A 2 1.52 5.87 -4.66
C VAL A 2 1.64 4.38 -4.32
N PHE A 3 2.66 3.72 -4.86
CA PHE A 3 3.05 2.37 -4.45
C PHE A 3 4.37 2.43 -3.69
N GLU A 4 4.44 1.74 -2.56
CA GLU A 4 5.63 1.65 -1.73
C GLU A 4 5.91 0.18 -1.44
N VAL A 5 7.02 -0.32 -1.97
CA VAL A 5 7.51 -1.67 -1.68
C VAL A 5 8.41 -1.59 -0.45
N LEU A 6 7.98 -2.24 0.64
CA LEU A 6 8.66 -2.16 1.91
C LEU A 6 9.89 -3.05 1.94
N SER A 7 11.06 -2.42 2.11
CA SER A 7 12.32 -3.13 2.33
C SER A 7 12.25 -4.03 3.57
N PRO A 8 13.04 -5.12 3.65
CA PRO A 8 13.15 -5.94 4.86
C PRO A 8 13.51 -5.16 6.13
N SER A 9 14.27 -4.06 5.99
CA SER A 9 14.65 -3.16 7.10
C SER A 9 13.59 -2.12 7.48
N ASP A 10 12.38 -2.17 6.90
CA ASP A 10 11.32 -1.21 7.21
C ASP A 10 10.87 -1.36 8.68
N THR A 11 10.69 -0.23 9.36
CA THR A 11 10.25 -0.20 10.76
C THR A 11 8.89 0.49 10.86
N PRO A 12 8.07 0.15 11.88
CA PRO A 12 6.78 0.82 12.09
C PRO A 12 6.90 2.35 12.15
N ARG A 13 7.96 2.86 12.79
CA ARG A 13 8.23 4.30 12.87
C ARG A 13 8.51 4.91 11.50
N ARG A 14 9.38 4.30 10.70
CA ARG A 14 9.70 4.78 9.34
C ARG A 14 8.46 4.77 8.44
N ARG A 15 7.64 3.71 8.55
CA ARG A 15 6.38 3.59 7.82
C ARG A 15 5.37 4.66 8.21
N ALA A 16 5.20 4.92 9.51
CA ALA A 16 4.33 5.97 10.00
C ALA A 16 4.75 7.35 9.48
N SER A 17 6.05 7.66 9.49
CA SER A 17 6.57 8.91 8.91
C SER A 17 6.29 9.03 7.42
N LYS A 18 6.44 7.95 6.63
CA LYS A 18 6.07 7.95 5.20
C LYS A 18 4.58 8.21 5.00
N LEU A 19 3.71 7.50 5.73
CA LEU A 19 2.26 7.67 5.64
C LEU A 19 1.82 9.10 6.01
N ALA A 20 2.43 9.71 7.03
CA ALA A 20 2.17 11.11 7.39
C ALA A 20 2.56 12.07 6.26
N ALA A 21 3.72 11.84 5.63
CA ALA A 21 4.17 12.65 4.49
C ALA A 21 3.21 12.52 3.29
N TYR A 22 2.74 11.31 2.97
CA TYR A 22 1.76 11.12 1.90
C TYR A 22 0.39 11.72 2.24
N ALA A 23 -0.05 11.62 3.49
CA ALA A 23 -1.31 12.21 3.94
C ALA A 23 -1.33 13.74 3.77
N ALA A 24 -0.18 14.40 3.96
CA ALA A 24 -0.02 15.84 3.75
C ALA A 24 -0.19 16.28 2.28
N VAL A 25 -0.02 15.38 1.32
CA VAL A 25 -0.24 15.65 -0.11
C VAL A 25 -1.69 15.31 -0.47
N THR A 26 -2.53 16.34 -0.59
CA THR A 26 -3.99 16.19 -0.76
C THR A 26 -4.42 15.49 -2.05
N SER A 27 -3.59 15.52 -3.10
CA SER A 27 -3.86 14.81 -4.36
C SER A 27 -3.63 13.30 -4.26
N ILE A 28 -2.94 12.80 -3.22
CA ILE A 28 -2.80 11.37 -2.98
C ILE A 28 -4.10 10.83 -2.38
N GLN A 29 -4.85 10.10 -3.21
CA GLN A 29 -6.08 9.41 -2.80
C GLN A 29 -5.83 8.01 -2.21
N SER A 30 -4.71 7.40 -2.57
CA SER A 30 -4.36 6.04 -2.17
C SER A 30 -2.86 5.83 -2.09
N VAL A 31 -2.43 5.09 -1.07
CA VAL A 31 -1.06 4.60 -0.87
C VAL A 31 -1.10 3.09 -0.69
N VAL A 32 -0.47 2.36 -1.58
CA VAL A 32 -0.40 0.89 -1.55
C VAL A 32 0.94 0.48 -0.96
N LEU A 33 0.92 -0.18 0.19
CA LEU A 33 2.11 -0.72 0.85
C LEU A 33 2.23 -2.22 0.56
N VAL A 34 3.29 -2.63 -0.11
CA VAL A 34 3.57 -4.03 -0.45
C VAL A 34 4.67 -4.55 0.46
N ARG A 35 4.41 -5.62 1.22
CA ARG A 35 5.45 -6.29 2.01
C ARG A 35 6.21 -7.29 1.15
N GLN A 36 7.52 -7.38 1.36
CA GLN A 36 8.38 -8.35 0.68
C GLN A 36 8.70 -9.59 1.54
N ASP A 37 8.55 -9.49 2.86
CA ASP A 37 8.81 -10.58 3.79
C ASP A 37 7.64 -11.55 3.94
N ARG A 38 6.47 -11.20 3.40
CA ARG A 38 5.26 -12.01 3.38
C ARG A 38 4.27 -11.49 2.34
N ARG A 39 3.38 -12.35 1.84
CA ARG A 39 2.26 -11.96 0.95
C ARG A 39 1.26 -11.10 1.71
N SER A 40 1.45 -9.79 1.68
CA SER A 40 0.62 -8.84 2.40
C SER A 40 0.72 -7.48 1.75
N VAL A 41 -0.43 -7.01 1.28
CA VAL A 41 -0.61 -5.67 0.73
C VAL A 41 -1.63 -4.93 1.57
N THR A 42 -1.32 -3.68 1.92
CA THR A 42 -2.21 -2.78 2.65
C THR A 42 -2.44 -1.53 1.81
N VAL A 43 -3.71 -1.20 1.56
CA VAL A 43 -4.08 0.03 0.88
C VAL A 43 -4.53 1.04 1.92
N HIS A 44 -3.88 2.20 1.94
CA HIS A 44 -4.33 3.35 2.70
C HIS A 44 -5.11 4.27 1.77
N ARG A 45 -6.42 4.41 1.96
CA ARG A 45 -7.28 5.29 1.15
C ARG A 45 -7.60 6.58 1.90
N ARG A 46 -7.68 7.68 1.16
CA ARG A 46 -8.09 8.97 1.72
C ARG A 46 -9.53 8.88 2.19
N ASN A 47 -9.75 9.27 3.44
CA ASN A 47 -11.07 9.30 4.06
C ASN A 47 -11.66 10.72 3.99
N PRO A 48 -12.98 10.88 4.26
CA PRO A 48 -13.63 12.19 4.24
C PRO A 48 -13.05 13.22 5.22
N GLU A 49 -12.36 12.76 6.28
CA GLU A 49 -11.70 13.61 7.29
C GLU A 49 -10.32 14.11 6.81
N GLY A 50 -9.90 13.72 5.60
CA GLY A 50 -8.61 14.11 5.02
C GLY A 50 -7.42 13.26 5.50
N GLY A 51 -7.68 12.22 6.31
CA GLY A 51 -6.69 11.23 6.72
C GLY A 51 -6.57 10.05 5.75
N LEU A 52 -5.69 9.11 6.07
CA LEU A 52 -5.49 7.85 5.34
C LEU A 52 -5.94 6.66 6.20
N SER A 53 -7.00 5.97 5.78
CA SER A 53 -7.53 4.77 6.44
C SER A 53 -7.00 3.50 5.79
N ALA A 54 -6.54 2.55 6.59
CA ALA A 54 -5.97 1.29 6.11
C ALA A 54 -7.04 0.26 5.79
N LEU A 55 -6.85 -0.44 4.67
CA LEU A 55 -7.57 -1.64 4.25
C LEU A 55 -6.54 -2.73 3.96
N THR A 56 -6.58 -3.82 4.71
CA THR A 56 -5.75 -5.00 4.41
C THR A 56 -6.42 -5.81 3.32
N CYS A 57 -5.68 -6.06 2.23
CA CYS A 57 -6.14 -6.92 1.16
C CYS A 57 -5.76 -8.38 1.45
N THR A 58 -6.61 -9.32 1.04
CA THR A 58 -6.35 -10.76 1.21
C THR A 58 -5.81 -11.40 -0.06
N ASP A 59 -6.40 -11.08 -1.22
CA ASP A 59 -6.13 -11.80 -2.48
C ASP A 59 -5.87 -10.86 -3.66
N ALA A 60 -6.45 -9.66 -3.62
CA ALA A 60 -6.32 -8.67 -4.67
C ALA A 60 -6.44 -7.25 -4.12
N VAL A 61 -5.89 -6.31 -4.89
CA VAL A 61 -5.91 -4.88 -4.65
C VAL A 61 -6.76 -4.23 -5.73
N ASP A 62 -7.91 -3.68 -5.34
CA ASP A 62 -8.75 -2.88 -6.21
C ASP A 62 -8.26 -1.41 -6.23
N LEU A 63 -8.03 -0.87 -7.43
CA LEU A 63 -7.50 0.46 -7.69
C LEU A 63 -8.47 1.25 -8.59
N PRO A 64 -9.61 1.71 -8.03
CA PRO A 64 -10.68 2.34 -8.80
C PRO A 64 -10.22 3.62 -9.51
N GLU A 65 -9.17 4.29 -9.01
CA GLU A 65 -8.60 5.49 -9.64
C GLU A 65 -7.99 5.21 -11.01
N THR A 66 -7.67 3.94 -11.29
CA THR A 66 -7.12 3.47 -12.56
C THR A 66 -8.00 2.45 -13.28
N GLY A 67 -9.06 1.95 -12.61
CA GLY A 67 -9.90 0.87 -13.10
C GLY A 67 -9.19 -0.49 -13.14
N VAL A 68 -8.10 -0.65 -12.40
CA VAL A 68 -7.26 -1.86 -12.40
C VAL A 68 -7.47 -2.63 -11.10
N THR A 69 -7.50 -3.96 -11.21
CA THR A 69 -7.38 -4.87 -10.07
C THR A 69 -6.09 -5.64 -10.19
N LEU A 70 -5.25 -5.61 -9.16
CA LEU A 70 -4.00 -6.37 -9.10
C LEU A 70 -4.17 -7.56 -8.17
N SER A 71 -4.05 -8.78 -8.67
CA SER A 71 -4.03 -9.97 -7.81
C SER A 71 -2.70 -10.06 -7.05
N PHE A 72 -2.70 -10.72 -5.89
CA PHE A 72 -1.46 -11.00 -5.18
C PHE A 72 -0.53 -11.89 -6.00
N GLU A 73 -1.08 -12.78 -6.84
CA GLU A 73 -0.29 -13.57 -7.78
C GLU A 73 0.53 -12.67 -8.71
N THR A 74 -0.10 -11.68 -9.34
CA THR A 74 0.62 -10.72 -10.19
C THR A 74 1.60 -9.84 -9.41
N ILE A 75 1.26 -9.44 -8.19
CA ILE A 75 2.13 -8.58 -7.35
C ILE A 75 3.37 -9.34 -6.87
N TYR A 76 3.24 -10.63 -6.59
CA TYR A 76 4.30 -11.50 -6.06
C TYR A 76 4.88 -12.44 -7.10
N ASP A 77 4.57 -12.20 -8.38
CA ASP A 77 5.12 -12.98 -9.49
C ASP A 77 6.65 -12.87 -9.50
N ASP A 78 7.32 -13.99 -9.78
CA ASP A 78 8.79 -14.15 -9.74
C ASP A 78 9.49 -13.70 -8.42
N MET A 79 8.75 -13.55 -7.31
CA MET A 79 9.33 -13.20 -6.02
C MET A 79 9.53 -14.46 -5.15
N PRO A 80 10.77 -14.83 -4.80
CA PRO A 80 11.00 -15.86 -3.80
C PRO A 80 10.57 -15.30 -2.45
N LEU A 81 9.41 -15.76 -1.97
CA LEU A 81 8.96 -15.45 -0.61
C LEU A 81 9.81 -16.28 0.35
N ALA A 82 10.45 -15.60 1.30
CA ALA A 82 11.26 -16.22 2.33
C ALA A 82 10.42 -17.03 3.33
#